data_AF-A0A151K2I5-F1
#
_entry.id   AF-A0A151K2I5-F1
#
_cell.length_a   1.000
_cell.length_b   1.000
_cell.length_c   1.000
_cell.angle_alpha   90.00
_cell.angle_beta   90.00
_cell.angle_gamma   90.00
#
_symmetry.space_group_name_H-M   'P 1'
#
loop_
_entity.id
_entity.type
_entity.pdbx_description
1 polymer ?
#
loop_
_entity_poly.entity_id
_entity_poly.type
_entity_poly.pdbx_seq_one_letter_code
_entity_poly.pdbx_strand_id
1 'polypeptide(L)'
;MPRWPTPITPSTSSNPGIRRTSGPLVALVLEGDEAIAVVRELNGATDGRKAAPGTIRGDFSSSNRENLVHASDSPESADREIKLWFGDSL
;
A
#
# COMPACT_ATOMS: atom_id res chain seq x y z
N MET A 1 -26.16 -30.16 4.81
CA MET A 1 -24.72 -30.03 4.51
C MET A 1 -24.49 -28.61 4.00
N PRO A 2 -23.68 -27.76 4.66
CA PRO A 2 -23.54 -26.38 4.25
C PRO A 2 -22.65 -26.27 3.01
N ARG A 3 -23.13 -25.51 2.03
CA ARG A 3 -22.52 -25.28 0.72
C ARG A 3 -21.50 -24.15 0.85
N TRP A 4 -20.22 -24.45 0.62
CA TRP A 4 -19.16 -23.44 0.57
C TRP A 4 -19.32 -22.57 -0.69
N PRO A 5 -19.07 -21.25 -0.63
CA PRO A 5 -19.08 -20.39 -1.82
C PRO A 5 -17.88 -20.69 -2.71
N THR A 6 -18.10 -20.70 -4.03
CA THR A 6 -17.09 -20.98 -5.05
C THR A 6 -15.98 -19.92 -5.09
N PRO A 7 -14.71 -20.29 -5.34
CA PRO A 7 -13.61 -19.34 -5.44
C PRO A 7 -13.83 -18.40 -6.62
N ILE A 8 -13.72 -17.09 -6.36
CA ILE A 8 -13.75 -16.07 -7.40
C ILE A 8 -12.38 -16.10 -8.09
N THR A 9 -12.29 -16.62 -9.31
CA THR A 9 -11.06 -16.52 -10.12
C THR A 9 -10.84 -15.08 -10.55
N PRO A 10 -9.71 -14.43 -10.18
CA PRO A 10 -9.40 -13.09 -10.69
C PRO A 10 -9.03 -13.20 -12.17
N SER A 11 -9.60 -12.31 -13.00
CA SER A 11 -9.21 -12.19 -14.41
C SER A 11 -7.76 -11.71 -14.50
N THR A 12 -6.92 -12.50 -15.15
CA THR A 12 -5.54 -12.17 -15.45
C THR A 12 -5.52 -11.12 -16.57
N SER A 13 -5.20 -9.87 -16.23
CA SER A 13 -4.72 -8.90 -17.23
C SER A 13 -3.21 -9.10 -17.45
N SER A 14 -2.83 -9.10 -18.72
CA SER A 14 -1.57 -9.62 -19.27
C SER A 14 -0.37 -8.65 -19.18
N ASN A 15 -0.14 -7.97 -18.05
CA ASN A 15 0.95 -6.99 -17.95
C ASN A 15 1.89 -7.30 -16.76
N PRO A 16 3.20 -7.57 -16.96
CA PRO A 16 4.07 -8.18 -15.95
C PRO A 16 4.72 -7.19 -14.97
N GLY A 17 4.25 -5.94 -14.89
CA GLY A 17 4.71 -4.99 -13.86
C GLY A 17 3.97 -5.23 -12.55
N ILE A 18 4.69 -5.27 -11.42
CA ILE A 18 4.16 -5.53 -10.07
C ILE A 18 2.76 -4.92 -9.89
N ARG A 19 1.78 -5.80 -9.65
CA ARG A 19 0.37 -5.47 -9.50
C ARG A 19 0.07 -5.47 -8.00
N ARG A 20 -0.67 -4.49 -7.47
CA ARG A 20 -1.12 -4.50 -6.04
C ARG A 20 -1.88 -5.77 -5.63
N THR A 21 -2.24 -6.62 -6.59
CA THR A 21 -2.97 -7.88 -6.45
C THR A 21 -2.21 -9.09 -7.00
N SER A 22 -0.88 -8.99 -7.23
CA SER A 22 -0.04 -10.13 -7.66
C SER A 22 0.53 -10.95 -6.50
N GLY A 23 0.29 -10.56 -5.24
CA GLY A 23 0.81 -11.26 -4.08
C GLY A 23 0.16 -10.82 -2.77
N PRO A 24 0.50 -11.46 -1.65
CA PRO A 24 0.05 -11.05 -0.33
C PRO A 24 0.62 -9.67 0.02
N LEU A 25 -0.13 -8.91 0.82
CA LEU A 25 0.26 -7.61 1.34
C LEU A 25 -0.11 -7.50 2.81
N VAL A 26 0.51 -6.56 3.51
CA VAL A 26 0.18 -6.19 4.89
C VAL A 26 -0.48 -4.82 4.87
N ALA A 27 -1.71 -4.73 5.38
CA ALA A 27 -2.42 -3.48 5.59
C ALA A 27 -2.32 -3.08 7.07
N LEU A 28 -2.12 -1.78 7.32
CA LEU A 28 -1.89 -1.22 8.65
C LEU A 28 -2.71 0.08 8.77
N VAL A 29 -3.18 0.40 9.98
CA VAL A 29 -3.65 1.75 10.34
C VAL A 29 -2.74 2.25 11.46
N LEU A 30 -2.16 3.44 11.28
CA LEU A 30 -1.23 4.05 12.21
C LEU A 30 -1.81 5.35 12.73
N GLU A 31 -1.70 5.58 14.04
CA GLU A 31 -2.12 6.81 14.70
C GLU A 31 -0.92 7.54 15.31
N GLY A 32 -1.05 8.87 15.45
CA GLY A 32 -0.04 9.72 16.05
C GLY A 32 -0.08 11.14 15.51
N ASP A 33 0.72 12.02 16.12
CA ASP A 33 0.86 13.40 15.67
C ASP A 33 1.45 13.45 14.26
N GLU A 34 0.77 14.18 13.38
CA GLU A 34 1.16 14.33 11.97
C GLU A 34 1.40 12.99 11.24
N ALA A 35 0.72 11.91 11.65
CA ALA A 35 0.98 10.54 11.20
C ALA A 35 1.12 10.41 9.67
N ILE A 36 0.27 11.08 8.89
CA ILE A 36 0.33 11.06 7.42
C ILE A 36 1.67 11.63 6.92
N ALA A 37 2.07 12.79 7.41
CA ALA A 37 3.33 13.43 7.00
C ALA A 37 4.53 12.58 7.44
N VAL A 38 4.54 12.13 8.70
CA VAL A 38 5.62 11.32 9.27
C VAL A 38 5.81 10.00 8.51
N VAL A 39 4.72 9.27 8.23
CA VAL A 39 4.79 7.99 7.49
C VAL A 39 5.24 8.22 6.04
N ARG A 40 4.83 9.33 5.41
CA ARG A 40 5.30 9.66 4.06
C ARG A 40 6.78 10.01 4.01
N GLU A 41 7.27 10.72 5.02
CA GLU A 41 8.69 11.02 5.15
C GLU A 41 9.51 9.74 5.35
N LEU A 42 9.04 8.86 6.24
CA LEU A 42 9.63 7.53 6.47
C LEU A 42 9.67 6.69 5.19
N ASN A 43 8.62 6.74 4.38
CA ASN A 43 8.58 6.04 3.09
C ASN A 43 9.58 6.63 2.09
N GLY A 44 9.77 7.95 2.08
CA GLY A 44 10.61 8.66 1.11
C GLY A 44 9.95 8.88 -0.25
N ALA A 45 10.69 9.52 -1.16
CA ALA A 45 10.21 9.87 -2.51
C ALA A 45 9.67 8.67 -3.30
N THR A 46 8.67 8.89 -4.16
CA THR A 46 7.99 7.81 -4.91
C THR A 46 8.94 7.00 -5.80
N ASP A 47 9.93 7.65 -6.41
CA ASP A 47 11.02 6.96 -7.12
C ASP A 47 12.15 6.66 -6.13
N GLY A 48 12.35 5.39 -5.80
CA GLY A 48 13.36 4.94 -4.82
C GLY A 48 14.77 5.43 -5.13
N ARG A 49 15.10 5.58 -6.42
CA ARG A 49 16.40 6.10 -6.87
C ARG A 49 16.64 7.58 -6.53
N LYS A 50 15.58 8.29 -6.14
CA LYS A 50 15.58 9.69 -5.70
C LYS A 50 15.24 9.84 -4.22
N ALA A 51 14.92 8.74 -3.52
CA ALA A 51 14.61 8.76 -2.11
C ALA A 51 15.91 8.87 -1.30
N ALA A 52 15.84 9.56 -0.15
CA ALA A 52 17.01 9.75 0.70
C ALA A 52 17.42 8.43 1.38
N PRO A 53 18.72 8.19 1.61
CA PRO A 53 19.19 7.06 2.42
C PRO A 53 18.54 7.07 3.81
N GLY A 54 18.17 5.89 4.32
CA GLY A 54 17.47 5.74 5.59
C GLY A 54 15.94 5.80 5.50
N THR A 55 15.39 6.14 4.32
CA THR A 55 13.96 5.96 4.05
C THR A 55 13.71 4.57 3.50
N ILE A 56 12.49 4.03 3.68
CA ILE A 56 12.15 2.68 3.21
C ILE A 56 12.44 2.53 1.71
N ARG A 57 12.04 3.52 0.90
CA ARG A 57 12.28 3.46 -0.56
C ARG A 57 13.73 3.73 -0.92
N GLY A 58 14.44 4.57 -0.18
CA GLY A 58 15.87 4.80 -0.43
C GLY A 58 16.69 3.53 -0.24
N ASP A 59 16.36 2.75 0.78
CA ASP A 59 17.15 1.58 1.16
C ASP A 59 16.73 0.30 0.43
N PHE A 60 15.45 0.16 0.06
CA PHE A 60 14.91 -1.12 -0.41
C PHE A 60 14.23 -1.09 -1.79
N SER A 61 13.88 0.08 -2.34
CA SER A 61 13.20 0.14 -3.65
C SER A 61 14.18 0.05 -4.82
N SER A 62 13.75 -0.61 -5.90
CA SER A 62 14.49 -0.67 -7.17
C SER A 62 14.05 0.40 -8.19
N SER A 63 12.81 0.87 -8.12
CA SER A 63 12.26 1.83 -9.10
C SER A 63 11.00 2.55 -8.60
N ASN A 64 10.48 3.48 -9.40
CA ASN A 64 9.18 4.13 -9.14
C ASN A 64 8.01 3.13 -9.13
N ARG A 65 8.04 2.10 -9.99
CA ARG A 65 6.94 1.12 -10.08
C ARG A 65 7.04 0.00 -9.05
N GLU A 66 8.24 -0.25 -8.53
CA GLU A 66 8.54 -1.31 -7.58
C GLU A 66 9.05 -0.69 -6.27
N ASN A 67 8.21 0.16 -5.68
CA ASN A 67 8.56 1.00 -4.53
C ASN A 67 8.07 0.49 -3.17
N LEU A 68 7.64 -0.77 -3.12
CA LEU A 68 7.37 -1.60 -1.93
C LEU A 68 6.22 -1.16 -1.02
N VAL A 69 6.07 0.14 -0.74
CA VAL A 69 5.17 0.69 0.28
C VAL A 69 4.23 1.75 -0.27
N HIS A 70 3.02 1.80 0.28
CA HIS A 70 2.00 2.81 0.03
C HIS A 70 1.58 3.45 1.35
N ALA A 71 1.28 4.75 1.31
CA ALA A 71 0.65 5.48 2.41
C ALA A 71 -0.27 6.55 1.81
N SER A 72 -1.32 6.89 2.54
CA SER A 72 -2.25 7.95 2.15
C SER A 72 -1.55 9.31 2.09
N ASP A 73 -2.03 10.21 1.23
CA ASP A 73 -1.41 11.51 0.97
C ASP A 73 -2.08 12.69 1.67
N SER A 74 -3.31 12.50 2.14
CA SER A 74 -4.12 13.49 2.86
C SER A 74 -5.08 12.80 3.85
N PRO A 75 -5.65 13.56 4.82
CA PRO A 75 -6.67 13.03 5.74
C PRO A 75 -7.88 12.41 5.01
N GLU A 76 -8.36 13.05 3.95
CA GLU A 76 -9.50 12.56 3.16
C GLU A 76 -9.16 11.24 2.44
N SER A 77 -7.92 11.12 1.96
CA SER A 77 -7.42 9.86 1.39
C SER A 77 -7.28 8.77 2.45
N ALA A 78 -6.81 9.11 3.65
CA ALA A 78 -6.67 8.17 4.75
C ALA A 78 -8.05 7.60 5.15
N ASP A 79 -9.05 8.45 5.37
CA ASP A 79 -10.41 8.03 5.72
C ASP A 79 -11.02 7.10 4.66
N ARG A 80 -10.84 7.44 3.38
CA ARG A 80 -11.32 6.60 2.27
C ARG A 80 -10.60 5.25 2.22
N GLU A 81 -9.29 5.25 2.39
CA GLU A 81 -8.47 4.04 2.30
C GLU A 81 -8.69 3.11 3.49
N ILE A 82 -8.83 3.64 4.71
CA ILE A 82 -9.15 2.85 5.91
C ILE A 82 -10.46 2.10 5.71
N LYS A 83 -11.51 2.79 5.25
CA LYS A 83 -12.81 2.16 4.93
C LYS A 83 -12.70 1.12 3.82
N LEU A 84 -11.87 1.37 2.80
CA LEU A 84 -11.66 0.42 1.71
C LEU A 84 -11.00 -0.89 2.18
N TRP A 85 -10.03 -0.81 3.09
CA TRP A 85 -9.26 -1.98 3.54
C TRP A 85 -9.87 -2.72 4.72
N PHE A 86 -10.56 -2.01 5.62
CA PHE A 86 -11.02 -2.56 6.90
C PHE A 86 -12.54 -2.43 7.12
N GLY A 87 -13.26 -1.77 6.21
CA GLY A 87 -14.70 -1.53 6.32
C GLY A 87 -15.05 -0.46 7.36
N ASP A 88 -16.33 -0.35 7.69
CA ASP A 88 -16.86 0.63 8.65
C ASP A 88 -16.73 0.18 10.12
N SER A 89 -16.03 -0.93 10.37
CA SER A 89 -15.98 -1.59 11.69
C SER A 89 -14.71 -1.30 12.49
N LEU A 90 -13.91 -0.31 12.07
CA LEU A 90 -12.83 0.28 12.85
C LEU A 90 -13.33 1.50 13.63
#